data_AF-A0A5N1K286-F1
#
_entry.id   AF-A0A5N1K286-F1
#
_cell.length_a   1.000
_cell.length_b   1.000
_cell.length_c   1.000
_cell.angle_alpha   90.00
_cell.angle_beta   90.00
_cell.angle_gamma   90.00
#
_symmetry.space_group_name_H-M   'P 1'
#
loop_
_entity.id
_entity.type
_entity.pdbx_description
1 polymer ?
#
loop_
_entity_poly.entity_id
_entity_poly.type
_entity_poly.pdbx_seq_one_letter_code
_entity_poly.pdbx_strand_id
1 'polypeptide(L)'
;MSISIQTGSAHLICNGVNEGGVEYSVSLASDGLEHSMRGRVWGSKVTIAKALDASEISLLLTDQTVIELQVEELDRDGSALVTARI
;
A
#
# COMPACT_ATOMS: atom_id res chain seq x y z
N MET A 1 20.58 11.20 5.31
CA MET A 1 19.20 10.69 5.27
C MET A 1 18.81 10.56 3.82
N SER A 2 18.81 9.33 3.31
CA SER A 2 18.37 9.05 1.93
C SER A 2 16.97 8.43 2.01
N ILE A 3 16.04 8.99 1.24
CA ILE A 3 14.71 8.41 1.07
C ILE A 3 14.71 7.81 -0.33
N SER A 4 14.50 6.50 -0.42
CA SER A 4 14.35 5.80 -1.68
C SER A 4 12.87 5.53 -1.92
N ILE A 5 12.35 5.97 -3.06
CA ILE A 5 10.96 5.70 -3.40
C ILE A 5 10.93 4.35 -4.11
N GLN A 6 10.23 3.37 -3.53
CA GLN A 6 9.94 2.11 -4.18
C GLN A 6 8.58 2.20 -4.85
N THR A 7 8.55 1.98 -6.16
CA THR A 7 7.31 1.94 -6.94
C THR A 7 7.20 0.62 -7.67
N GLY A 8 5.98 0.19 -7.95
CA GLY A 8 5.73 -1.03 -8.71
C GLY A 8 4.27 -1.43 -8.73
N SER A 9 4.02 -2.66 -9.18
CA SER A 9 2.71 -3.29 -9.12
C SER A 9 2.69 -4.36 -8.04
N ALA A 10 1.59 -4.46 -7.33
CA ALA A 10 1.36 -5.44 -6.27
C ALA A 10 -0.12 -5.87 -6.28
N HIS A 11 -0.45 -6.92 -5.54
CA HIS A 11 -1.82 -7.30 -5.27
C HIS A 11 -2.27 -6.71 -3.95
N LEU A 12 -3.44 -6.08 -3.94
CA LEU A 12 -4.06 -5.55 -2.73
C LEU A 12 -4.79 -6.68 -2.02
N ILE A 13 -4.37 -6.98 -0.80
CA ILE A 13 -4.99 -7.96 0.08
C ILE A 13 -5.74 -7.21 1.16
N CYS A 14 -7.05 -7.39 1.23
CA CYS A 14 -7.94 -6.76 2.21
C CYS A 14 -8.57 -7.85 3.08
N ASN A 15 -8.34 -7.82 4.39
CA ASN A 15 -8.82 -8.84 5.35
C ASN A 15 -8.48 -10.28 4.90
N GLY A 16 -7.30 -10.48 4.28
CA GLY A 16 -6.87 -11.78 3.73
C GLY A 16 -7.45 -12.15 2.35
N VAL A 17 -8.25 -11.30 1.72
CA VAL A 17 -8.82 -11.51 0.38
C VAL A 17 -8.07 -10.68 -0.66
N ASN A 18 -7.68 -11.29 -1.77
CA ASN A 18 -7.06 -10.56 -2.88
C ASN A 18 -8.12 -9.79 -3.68
N GLU A 19 -8.11 -8.46 -3.55
CA GLU A 19 -9.06 -7.53 -4.19
C GLU A 19 -8.62 -7.09 -5.59
N GLY A 20 -7.42 -7.50 -6.02
CA GLY A 20 -6.90 -7.27 -7.37
C GLY A 20 -5.53 -6.62 -7.42
N GLY A 21 -5.05 -6.39 -8.65
CA GLY A 21 -3.79 -5.70 -8.91
C GLY A 21 -3.90 -4.20 -8.71
N VAL A 22 -2.93 -3.62 -8.02
CA VAL A 22 -2.78 -2.20 -7.76
C VAL A 22 -1.35 -1.75 -8.06
N GLU A 23 -1.19 -0.48 -8.36
CA GLU A 23 0.12 0.16 -8.40
C GLU A 23 0.39 0.81 -7.05
N TYR A 24 1.65 0.84 -6.62
CA TYR A 24 2.04 1.42 -5.35
C TYR A 24 3.30 2.27 -5.49
N SER A 25 3.43 3.23 -4.57
CA SER A 25 4.63 4.05 -4.36
C SER A 25 4.80 4.24 -2.87
N VAL A 26 5.86 3.70 -2.29
CA VAL A 26 6.17 3.79 -0.85
C VAL A 26 7.56 4.39 -0.67
N SER A 27 7.69 5.28 0.31
CA SER A 27 8.97 5.93 0.60
C SER A 27 9.77 5.10 1.60
N LEU A 28 10.76 4.34 1.15
CA LEU A 28 11.64 3.56 1.99
C LEU A 28 12.76 4.43 2.59
N ALA A 29 12.81 4.53 3.91
CA ALA A 29 13.96 5.11 4.60
C ALA A 29 15.11 4.10 4.58
N SER A 30 16.26 4.47 3.98
CA SER A 30 17.41 3.56 3.84
C SER A 30 18.09 3.18 5.16
N ASP A 31 17.74 3.84 6.27
CA ASP A 31 18.37 3.67 7.58
C ASP A 31 17.73 2.56 8.44
N GLY A 32 16.74 1.82 7.94
CA GLY A 32 16.17 0.63 8.62
C GLY A 32 15.47 0.92 9.96
N LEU A 33 15.35 2.19 10.34
CA LEU A 33 14.51 2.65 11.43
C LEU A 33 13.05 2.44 11.01
N GLU A 34 12.27 1.76 11.87
CA GLU A 34 10.82 1.56 11.77
C GLU A 34 10.06 2.90 11.77
N HIS A 35 10.26 3.70 10.73
CA HIS A 35 9.48 4.88 10.47
C HIS A 35 8.34 4.45 9.58
N SER A 36 7.11 4.56 10.07
CA SER A 36 5.89 4.61 9.27
C SER A 36 6.14 5.29 7.91
N MET A 37 6.21 4.49 6.85
CA MET A 37 6.62 4.96 5.52
C MET A 37 5.39 5.38 4.76
N ARG A 38 5.24 6.67 4.49
CA ARG A 38 4.11 7.15 3.68
C ARG A 38 4.25 6.68 2.23
N GLY A 39 3.12 6.26 1.70
CA GLY A 39 2.97 5.83 0.34
C GLY A 39 1.60 6.13 -0.21
N ARG A 40 1.42 5.76 -1.47
CA ARG A 40 0.17 5.88 -2.18
C ARG A 40 -0.04 4.63 -3.01
N VAL A 41 -1.27 4.15 -3.02
CA VAL A 41 -1.71 3.04 -3.86
C VAL A 41 -2.77 3.54 -4.84
N TRP A 42 -2.73 3.00 -6.05
CA TRP A 42 -3.65 3.33 -7.13
C TRP A 42 -4.23 2.04 -7.69
N GLY A 43 -5.52 2.06 -7.99
CA GLY A 43 -6.18 0.89 -8.54
C GLY A 43 -7.58 1.21 -9.01
N SER A 44 -8.33 0.15 -9.29
CA SER A 44 -9.75 0.31 -9.59
C SER A 44 -10.47 0.92 -8.40
N LYS A 45 -11.38 1.88 -8.67
CA LYS A 45 -12.18 2.54 -7.62
C LYS A 45 -12.85 1.54 -6.66
N VAL A 46 -13.29 0.40 -7.19
CA VAL A 46 -13.90 -0.68 -6.40
C VAL A 46 -12.87 -1.31 -5.44
N THR A 47 -11.69 -1.68 -5.96
CA THR A 47 -10.58 -2.26 -5.19
C THR A 47 -10.10 -1.33 -4.08
N ILE A 48 -9.95 -0.03 -4.38
CA ILE A 48 -9.50 0.94 -3.36
C ILE A 48 -10.61 1.21 -2.32
N ALA A 49 -11.88 1.27 -2.74
CA ALA A 49 -13.00 1.39 -1.79
C ALA A 49 -13.08 0.18 -0.84
N LYS A 50 -12.71 -1.02 -1.30
CA LYS A 50 -12.63 -2.23 -0.49
C LYS A 50 -11.52 -2.16 0.56
N ALA A 51 -10.38 -1.56 0.23
CA ALA A 51 -9.35 -1.28 1.21
C ALA A 51 -9.82 -0.32 2.32
N LEU A 52 -10.67 0.66 2.01
CA LEU A 52 -11.22 1.56 3.05
C LEU A 52 -12.11 0.83 4.05
N ASP A 53 -12.90 -0.13 3.59
CA ASP A 53 -13.80 -0.94 4.44
C ASP A 53 -13.05 -2.07 5.18
N ALA A 54 -11.82 -2.36 4.75
CA ALA A 54 -11.00 -3.40 5.34
C ALA A 54 -10.39 -2.93 6.67
N SER A 55 -10.35 -3.85 7.64
CA SER A 55 -9.64 -3.63 8.91
C SER A 55 -8.14 -3.87 8.75
N GLU A 56 -7.76 -4.79 7.87
CA GLU A 56 -6.37 -5.18 7.59
C GLU A 56 -6.11 -5.08 6.10
N ILE A 57 -5.03 -4.39 5.73
CA ILE A 57 -4.67 -4.12 4.34
C ILE A 57 -3.21 -4.47 4.18
N SER A 58 -2.89 -5.21 3.11
CA SER A 58 -1.52 -5.57 2.80
C SER A 58 -1.30 -5.54 1.29
N LEU A 59 -0.07 -5.22 0.88
CA LEU A 59 0.38 -5.40 -0.49
C LEU A 59 1.17 -6.69 -0.58
N LEU A 60 0.73 -7.57 -1.48
CA LEU A 60 1.49 -8.73 -1.89
C LEU A 60 2.27 -8.36 -3.16
N LEU A 61 3.58 -8.18 -3.02
CA LEU A 61 4.48 -7.91 -4.13
C LEU A 61 4.70 -9.19 -4.95
N THR A 62 5.18 -9.02 -6.18
CA THR A 62 5.51 -10.12 -7.09
C THR A 62 6.56 -11.08 -6.52
N ASP A 63 7.43 -10.59 -5.64
CA ASP A 63 8.46 -11.38 -4.94
C ASP A 63 7.90 -12.13 -3.71
N GLN A 64 6.57 -12.19 -3.55
CA GLN A 64 5.88 -12.75 -2.38
C GLN A 64 6.11 -12.00 -1.05
N THR A 65 6.81 -10.88 -1.09
CA THR A 65 6.90 -9.94 0.04
C THR A 65 5.54 -9.34 0.35
N VAL A 66 5.14 -9.40 1.62
CA VAL A 66 3.92 -8.78 2.11
C VAL A 66 4.30 -7.51 2.86
N ILE A 67 3.71 -6.38 2.46
CA ILE A 67 3.86 -5.10 3.16
C ILE A 67 2.52 -4.76 3.78
N GLU A 68 2.46 -4.67 5.10
CA GLU A 68 1.25 -4.23 5.79
C GLU A 68 1.06 -2.73 5.58
N LEU A 69 -0.17 -2.36 5.23
CA LEU A 69 -0.55 -0.98 4.98
C LEU A 69 -1.65 -0.56 5.93
N GLN A 70 -1.57 0.70 6.34
CA GLN A 70 -2.67 1.39 6.99
C GLN A 70 -3.18 2.48 6.05
N VAL A 71 -4.44 2.41 5.63
CA VAL A 71 -5.05 3.51 4.85
C VAL A 71 -5.23 4.72 5.74
N GLU A 72 -4.67 5.85 5.30
CA GLU A 72 -4.86 7.15 5.97
C GLU A 72 -6.01 7.92 5.33
N GLU A 73 -6.05 7.99 4.00
CA GLU A 73 -7.03 8.80 3.28
C GLU A 73 -7.34 8.19 1.91
N LEU A 74 -8.61 8.26 1.51
CA LEU A 74 -9.06 7.90 0.17
C LEU A 74 -9.18 9.16 -0.69
N ASP A 75 -8.45 9.17 -1.79
CA ASP A 75 -8.61 10.17 -2.84
C ASP A 75 -9.73 9.75 -3.80
N ARG A 76 -10.50 10.74 -4.27
CA ARG A 76 -11.73 10.50 -5.05
C ARG A 76 -11.48 9.87 -6.42
N ASP A 77 -10.25 9.90 -6.89
CA ASP A 77 -9.81 9.44 -8.20
C ASP A 77 -9.40 7.95 -8.23
N GLY A 78 -9.67 7.19 -7.15
CA GLY A 78 -9.28 5.78 -7.09
C GLY A 78 -7.83 5.59 -6.66
N SER A 79 -7.38 6.45 -5.75
CA SER A 79 -6.10 6.27 -5.07
C SER A 79 -6.28 6.41 -3.56
N ALA A 80 -5.41 5.77 -2.79
CA ALA A 80 -5.41 5.89 -1.33
C ALA A 80 -4.02 6.24 -0.84
N LEU A 81 -3.96 7.21 0.07
CA LEU A 81 -2.79 7.46 0.88
C LEU A 81 -2.70 6.39 1.95
N VAL A 82 -1.54 5.76 2.03
CA VAL A 82 -1.28 4.64 2.93
C VAL A 82 0.01 4.87 3.68
N THR A 83 0.09 4.29 4.86
CA THR A 83 1.31 4.18 5.64
C THR A 83 1.72 2.74 5.67
N ALA A 84 2.87 2.42 5.08
CA ALA A 84 3.46 1.10 5.16
C ALA A 84 4.13 0.87 6.52
N ARG A 85 3.87 -0.31 7.08
CA ARG A 85 4.56 -0.88 8.24
C ARG A 85 5.36 -2.08 7.71
N ILE A 86 6.68 -1.99 7.82
CA ILE A 86 7.64 -3.04 7.46
C ILE A 86 8.30 -3.57 8.71
#